data_AF-A0A346PIV3-F1
#
_entry.id   AF-A0A346PIV3-F1
#
_cell.length_a   1.000
_cell.length_b   1.000
_cell.length_c   1.000
_cell.angle_alpha   90.00
_cell.angle_beta   90.00
_cell.angle_gamma   90.00
#
_symmetry.space_group_name_H-M   'P 1'
#
loop_
_entity.id
_entity.type
_entity.pdbx_description
1 polymer ?
#
loop_
_entity_poly.entity_id
_entity_poly.type
_entity_poly.pdbx_seq_one_letter_code
_entity_poly.pdbx_strand_id
1 'polypeptide(L)'
;MASRRTTADGEAAINWRQTGTAVTLYDEKNPDAWVRMEFEAGVPPEHRLYMICSDCGAVFAQRSVPGTGSVCGDCGTAFDHDR
;
A
#
# COMPACT_ATOMS: atom_id res chain seq x y z
N MET A 1 -16.61 -11.99 -10.83
CA MET A 1 -17.89 -11.49 -10.26
C MET A 1 -17.68 -10.03 -9.87
N ALA A 2 -18.35 -9.08 -10.51
CA ALA A 2 -18.28 -7.66 -10.13
C ALA A 2 -19.23 -7.42 -8.95
N SER A 3 -18.72 -6.88 -7.83
CA SER A 3 -19.52 -6.59 -6.65
C SER A 3 -19.90 -5.12 -6.64
N ARG A 4 -21.20 -4.84 -6.76
CA ARG A 4 -21.78 -3.50 -6.63
C ARG A 4 -22.14 -3.28 -5.16
N ARG A 5 -21.49 -2.33 -4.48
CA ARG A 5 -21.93 -1.85 -3.16
C ARG A 5 -22.38 -0.40 -3.28
N THR A 6 -23.66 -0.18 -3.05
CA THR A 6 -24.23 1.16 -2.86
C THR A 6 -24.06 1.52 -1.40
N THR A 7 -23.27 2.55 -1.09
CA THR A 7 -23.24 3.14 0.27
C THR A 7 -24.46 4.05 0.43
N ALA A 8 -25.08 4.01 1.60
CA ALA A 8 -26.19 4.89 1.96
C ALA A 8 -25.70 6.35 2.02
N ASP A 9 -26.61 7.29 1.73
CA ASP A 9 -26.44 8.75 1.72
C ASP A 9 -25.70 9.39 0.54
N GLY A 10 -26.38 9.48 -0.61
CA GLY A 10 -26.19 10.55 -1.61
C GLY A 10 -24.86 10.57 -2.39
N GLU A 11 -23.85 9.82 -1.98
CA GLU A 11 -22.62 9.61 -2.73
C GLU A 11 -22.86 8.56 -3.82
N ALA A 12 -22.63 8.94 -5.08
CA ALA A 12 -22.68 8.00 -6.18
C ALA A 12 -21.65 6.88 -5.95
N ALA A 13 -22.10 5.63 -5.93
CA ALA A 13 -21.22 4.48 -5.80
C ALA A 13 -20.18 4.48 -6.94
N ILE A 14 -18.90 4.48 -6.59
CA ILE A 14 -17.79 4.45 -7.55
C ILE A 14 -17.60 3.00 -8.03
N ASN A 15 -17.61 2.78 -9.34
CA ASN A 15 -17.29 1.45 -9.87
C ASN A 15 -15.79 1.19 -9.70
N TRP A 16 -15.46 -0.03 -9.27
CA TRP A 16 -14.08 -0.45 -9.09
C TRP A 16 -13.89 -1.92 -9.44
N ARG A 17 -12.68 -2.28 -9.86
CA ARG A 17 -12.26 -3.66 -10.07
C ARG A 17 -10.82 -3.87 -9.61
N GLN A 18 -10.52 -5.04 -9.08
CA GLN A 18 -9.15 -5.45 -8.77
C GLN A 18 -8.62 -6.39 -9.85
N THR A 19 -7.36 -6.22 -10.23
CA THR A 19 -6.65 -7.08 -11.19
C THR A 19 -5.23 -7.29 -10.69
N GLY A 20 -4.95 -8.48 -10.14
CA GLY A 20 -3.66 -8.77 -9.50
C GLY A 20 -3.38 -7.80 -8.35
N THR A 21 -2.26 -7.10 -8.43
CA THR A 21 -1.81 -6.07 -7.47
C THR A 21 -2.36 -4.68 -7.76
N ALA A 22 -3.33 -4.52 -8.67
CA ALA A 22 -3.89 -3.21 -9.01
C ALA A 22 -5.39 -3.10 -8.70
N VAL A 23 -5.81 -1.90 -8.31
CA VAL A 23 -7.22 -1.49 -8.21
C VAL A 23 -7.48 -0.41 -9.25
N THR A 24 -8.52 -0.58 -10.05
CA THR A 24 -8.97 0.42 -11.02
C THR A 24 -10.33 0.94 -10.60
N LEU A 25 -10.44 2.26 -10.41
CA LEU A 25 -11.69 3.00 -10.30
C LEU A 25 -12.07 3.48 -11.71
N TYR A 26 -13.35 3.39 -12.09
CA TYR A 26 -13.77 3.72 -13.45
C TYR A 26 -15.22 4.19 -13.53
N ASP A 27 -15.57 4.86 -14.63
CA ASP A 27 -16.95 5.11 -15.05
C ASP A 27 -17.32 4.20 -16.24
N GLU A 28 -18.45 3.49 -16.16
CA GLU A 28 -18.95 2.64 -17.26
C GLU A 28 -19.43 3.46 -18.46
N LYS A 29 -19.88 4.71 -18.21
CA LYS A 29 -20.42 5.61 -19.24
C LYS A 29 -19.35 6.48 -19.89
N ASN A 30 -18.18 6.56 -19.28
CA ASN A 30 -17.05 7.33 -19.79
C ASN A 30 -15.76 6.50 -19.68
N PRO A 31 -15.35 5.80 -20.77
CA PRO A 31 -14.19 4.92 -20.74
C PRO A 31 -12.86 5.65 -20.52
N ASP A 32 -12.81 6.96 -20.76
CA ASP A 32 -11.61 7.78 -20.51
C ASP A 32 -11.51 8.23 -19.04
N ALA A 33 -12.56 8.07 -18.25
CA ALA A 33 -12.58 8.40 -16.82
C ALA A 33 -12.20 7.19 -15.97
N TRP A 34 -10.89 7.03 -15.72
CA TRP A 34 -10.38 5.98 -14.84
C TRP A 34 -9.17 6.42 -14.02
N VAL A 35 -9.01 5.78 -12.85
CA VAL A 35 -7.82 5.89 -11.99
C VAL A 35 -7.34 4.48 -11.68
N ARG A 36 -6.08 4.17 -11.97
CA ARG A 36 -5.44 2.90 -11.60
C ARG A 36 -4.42 3.13 -10.51
N MET A 37 -4.59 2.42 -9.41
CA MET A 37 -3.63 2.35 -8.31
C MET A 37 -3.01 0.97 -8.34
N GLU A 38 -1.68 0.92 -8.31
CA GLU A 38 -0.95 -0.33 -8.11
C GLU A 38 -0.51 -0.37 -6.66
N PHE A 39 -0.79 -1.49 -5.99
CA PHE A 39 -0.16 -1.78 -4.72
C PHE A 39 1.32 -1.98 -5.02
N GLU A 40 2.14 -1.01 -4.61
CA GLU A 40 3.55 -1.26 -4.41
C GLU A 40 3.66 -2.21 -3.21
N ALA A 41 3.59 -3.50 -3.52
CA ALA A 41 3.70 -4.53 -2.52
C ALA A 41 5.14 -4.53 -2.01
N GLY A 42 5.31 -4.07 -0.78
CA GLY A 42 6.33 -4.64 0.09
C GLY A 42 6.07 -6.14 0.34
N VAL A 43 6.76 -6.68 1.34
CA VAL A 43 6.65 -8.08 1.73
C VAL A 43 5.18 -8.45 2.10
N PRO A 44 4.62 -9.59 1.64
CA PRO A 44 3.24 -10.00 1.97
C PRO A 44 2.97 -9.93 3.47
N PRO A 45 1.75 -9.61 3.93
CA PRO A 45 1.44 -9.44 5.36
C PRO A 45 1.88 -10.61 6.24
N GLU A 46 1.75 -11.84 5.75
CA GLU A 46 2.18 -13.09 6.39
C GLU A 46 3.72 -13.27 6.45
N HIS A 47 4.45 -12.53 5.63
CA HIS A 47 5.91 -12.51 5.54
C HIS A 47 6.51 -11.19 6.05
N ARG A 48 5.67 -10.27 6.54
CA ARG A 48 6.04 -8.88 6.82
C ARG A 48 7.15 -8.84 7.87
N LEU A 49 8.32 -8.38 7.44
CA LEU A 49 9.47 -8.22 8.31
C LEU A 49 9.23 -7.06 9.28
N TYR A 50 9.80 -7.16 10.48
CA TYR A 50 9.87 -6.06 11.43
C TYR A 50 11.29 -5.52 11.41
N MET A 51 11.43 -4.20 11.36
CA MET A 51 12.70 -3.53 11.64
C MET A 51 12.69 -3.11 13.11
N ILE A 52 13.78 -3.42 13.81
CA ILE A 52 14.04 -2.95 15.18
C ILE A 52 15.18 -1.96 15.10
N CYS A 53 14.94 -0.73 15.53
CA CYS A 53 15.99 0.29 15.63
C CYS A 53 16.95 -0.08 16.77
N SER A 54 18.23 -0.26 16.48
CA SER A 54 19.24 -0.57 17.51
C SER A 54 19.47 0.59 18.49
N ASP A 55 19.16 1.82 18.10
CA ASP A 55 19.48 3.01 18.88
C ASP A 55 18.38 3.36 19.89
N CYS A 56 17.12 3.38 19.45
CA CYS A 56 15.98 3.74 20.31
C CYS A 56 15.06 2.56 20.65
N GLY A 57 15.27 1.38 20.07
CA GLY A 57 14.46 0.19 20.32
C GLY A 57 13.09 0.18 19.65
N ALA A 58 12.76 1.20 18.84
CA ALA A 58 11.47 1.26 18.15
C ALA A 58 11.30 0.11 17.15
N VAL A 59 10.10 -0.45 17.10
CA VAL A 59 9.75 -1.59 16.24
C VAL A 59 8.77 -1.13 15.16
N PHE A 60 9.17 -1.25 13.90
CA PHE A 60 8.36 -0.84 12.77
C PHE A 60 8.03 -2.02 11.88
N ALA A 61 6.74 -2.17 11.56
CA ALA A 61 6.31 -3.05 10.49
C ALA A 61 6.89 -2.53 9.17
N GLN A 62 7.65 -3.38 8.45
CA GLN A 62 8.19 -3.01 7.16
C GLN A 62 7.05 -2.91 6.12
N ARG A 63 6.85 -1.71 5.57
CA ARG A 63 5.74 -1.40 4.64
C ARG A 63 6.16 -1.42 3.17
N SER A 64 7.46 -1.35 2.89
CA SER A 64 8.06 -1.33 1.56
C SER A 64 9.07 -2.47 1.40
N VAL A 65 9.44 -2.78 0.16
CA VAL A 65 10.52 -3.73 -0.14
C VAL A 65 11.82 -3.28 0.56
N PRO A 66 12.60 -4.19 1.19
CA PRO A 66 13.89 -3.81 1.77
C PRO A 66 14.78 -3.14 0.73
N GLY A 67 15.22 -1.91 1.02
CA GLY A 67 16.20 -1.18 0.23
C GLY A 67 17.62 -1.33 0.80
N THR A 68 18.58 -0.59 0.24
CA THR A 68 19.98 -0.57 0.72
C THR A 68 20.18 0.25 2.00
N GLY A 69 19.11 0.80 2.57
CA GLY A 69 19.16 1.59 3.80
C GLY A 69 17.78 1.89 4.35
N SER A 70 17.75 2.35 5.60
CA SER A 70 16.52 2.73 6.32
C SER A 70 16.79 3.85 7.30
N VAL A 71 15.79 4.69 7.57
CA VAL A 71 15.84 5.73 8.61
C VAL A 71 14.76 5.43 9.65
N CYS A 72 15.12 5.50 10.93
CA CYS A 72 14.18 5.37 12.04
C CYS A 72 13.23 6.57 12.06
N GLY A 73 11.92 6.31 11.97
CA GLY A 73 10.91 7.36 12.04
C GLY A 73 10.81 8.08 13.39
N ASP A 74 11.29 7.44 14.47
CA ASP A 74 11.18 7.97 15.83
C ASP A 74 12.42 8.80 16.25
N CYS A 75 13.63 8.28 16.03
CA CYS A 75 14.87 8.94 16.47
C CYS A 75 15.72 9.51 15.34
N GLY A 76 15.39 9.22 14.08
CA GLY A 76 16.10 9.75 12.91
C GLY A 76 17.41 9.04 12.58
N THR A 77 17.83 8.02 13.33
CA THR A 77 19.03 7.23 12.99
C THR A 77 18.89 6.61 11.59
N ALA A 78 19.92 6.76 10.77
CA ALA A 78 20.06 6.12 9.47
C ALA A 78 20.90 4.84 9.59
N PHE A 79 20.46 3.78 8.91
CA PHE A 79 21.14 2.49 8.82
C PHE A 79 21.35 2.14 7.35
N ASP A 80 22.56 1.74 7.00
CA ASP A 80 22.86 1.12 5.71
C ASP A 80 22.74 -0.40 5.84
N HIS A 81 22.16 -1.05 4.82
CA HIS A 81 22.00 -2.50 4.77
C HIS A 81 22.85 -3.05 3.64
N ASP A 82 23.86 -3.86 3.97
CA ASP A 82 24.67 -4.58 2.98
C ASP A 82 23.81 -5.63 2.24
N ARG A 83 24.16 -5.88 0.97
CA ARG A 83 23.35 -6.65 0.03
C ARG A 83 23.45 -8.16 0.21
#